data_AF-A0A7X6PL07-F1
#
_entry.id   AF-A0A7X6PL07-F1
#
_cell.length_a   1.000
_cell.length_b   1.000
_cell.length_c   1.000
_cell.angle_alpha   90.00
_cell.angle_beta   90.00
_cell.angle_gamma   90.00
#
_symmetry.space_group_name_H-M   'P 1'
#
loop_
_entity.id
_entity.type
_entity.pdbx_description
1 polymer ?
#
loop_
_entity_poly.entity_id
_entity_poly.type
_entity_poly.pdbx_seq_one_letter_code
_entity_poly.pdbx_strand_id
1 'polypeptide(L)'
;MIDSVFLAAIVLLPLLIPVIVIAVILGNGSWLFERFQSTLTLHEDRGLAEQGLLWISVLSPFLYFLALGAISWSGHSISLTSDGLKVFFSISALPLGALSLSLPLSVLVSRLHATKQTARQIKITQQKNNIDLFHSHRKELFSYFAQIGEVEYLGCLTGKFKVHPRVHKVFFSGNPEDGIPLVNQEAFEDIERELSSARWQLDAVIRDVNPRSTYSFYIANFCSTIYRLSQKLGLPEIYVELAEKSTLVPTKLDGKEDVELLTVGKTTDEAVAAYRYAKGYFHNLCDFAGREPDHKENEEFKYLEMGGKFRTVKEQKVIERLHDNEIKQALESKA
;
A
#
# COMPACT_ATOMS: atom_id res chain seq x y z
N MET A 1 -36.41 52.76 -29.13
CA MET A 1 -35.06 52.60 -28.54
C MET A 1 -35.10 52.62 -27.01
N ILE A 2 -35.76 53.60 -26.38
CA ILE A 2 -35.83 53.72 -24.92
C ILE A 2 -36.47 52.48 -24.27
N ASP A 3 -37.59 52.00 -24.79
CA ASP A 3 -38.29 50.83 -24.23
C ASP A 3 -37.48 49.53 -24.32
N SER A 4 -36.68 49.38 -25.38
CA SER A 4 -35.78 48.24 -25.55
C SER A 4 -34.65 48.24 -24.51
N VAL A 5 -34.16 49.44 -24.16
CA VAL A 5 -33.14 49.62 -23.12
C VAL A 5 -33.72 49.34 -21.73
N PHE A 6 -34.94 49.81 -21.45
CA PHE A 6 -35.63 49.50 -20.19
C PHE A 6 -35.92 48.00 -20.04
N LEU A 7 -36.36 47.34 -21.12
CA LEU A 7 -36.58 45.90 -21.12
C LEU A 7 -35.29 45.13 -20.85
N ALA A 8 -34.19 45.51 -21.52
CA ALA A 8 -32.88 44.90 -21.29
C ALA A 8 -32.41 45.10 -19.84
N ALA A 9 -32.63 46.29 -19.27
CA ALA A 9 -32.28 46.58 -17.88
C ALA A 9 -33.08 45.74 -16.88
N ILE A 10 -34.40 45.60 -17.08
CA ILE A 10 -35.28 44.78 -16.24
C ILE A 10 -34.89 43.29 -16.28
N VAL A 11 -34.42 42.81 -17.44
CA VAL A 11 -34.01 41.40 -17.58
C VAL A 11 -32.61 41.17 -17.00
N LEU A 12 -31.64 42.04 -17.26
CA LEU A 12 -30.23 41.78 -16.95
C LEU A 12 -29.82 42.25 -15.54
N LEU A 13 -30.32 43.40 -15.07
CA LEU A 13 -29.87 43.97 -13.79
C LEU A 13 -30.19 43.07 -12.59
N PRO A 14 -31.38 42.45 -12.46
CA PRO A 14 -31.68 41.56 -11.33
C PRO A 14 -30.77 40.33 -11.25
N LEU A 15 -30.13 39.93 -12.35
CA LEU A 15 -29.14 38.85 -12.38
C LEU A 15 -27.72 39.36 -12.17
N LEU A 16 -27.34 40.46 -12.81
CA LEU A 16 -25.96 40.99 -12.77
C LEU A 16 -25.63 41.62 -11.42
N ILE A 17 -26.57 42.33 -10.78
CA ILE A 17 -26.34 43.02 -9.51
C ILE A 17 -25.93 42.03 -8.41
N PRO A 18 -26.66 40.94 -8.14
CA PRO A 18 -26.26 39.96 -7.14
C PRO A 18 -24.89 39.34 -7.45
N VAL A 19 -24.63 39.01 -8.71
CA VAL A 19 -23.35 38.41 -9.11
C VAL A 19 -22.19 39.37 -8.82
N ILE A 20 -22.32 40.67 -9.14
CA ILE A 20 -21.29 41.68 -8.86
C ILE A 20 -21.13 41.89 -7.35
N VAL A 21 -22.22 42.12 -6.62
CA VAL A 21 -22.19 42.39 -5.17
C VAL A 21 -21.57 41.22 -4.42
N ILE A 22 -22.00 40.00 -4.73
CA ILE A 22 -21.47 38.80 -4.06
C ILE A 22 -20.03 38.52 -4.48
N ALA A 23 -19.63 38.77 -5.74
CA ALA A 23 -18.23 38.68 -6.14
C ALA A 23 -17.33 39.67 -5.39
N VAL A 24 -17.84 40.86 -5.05
CA VAL A 24 -17.10 41.85 -4.25
C VAL A 24 -17.02 41.46 -2.77
N ILE A 25 -18.02 40.77 -2.22
CA ILE A 25 -18.06 40.42 -0.79
C ILE A 25 -17.39 39.06 -0.51
N LEU A 26 -17.72 38.03 -1.28
CA LEU A 26 -17.32 36.63 -1.05
C LEU A 26 -16.29 36.09 -2.07
N GLY A 27 -16.11 36.79 -3.19
CA GLY A 27 -15.18 36.36 -4.24
C GLY A 27 -13.73 36.45 -3.80
N ASN A 28 -12.95 35.42 -4.13
CA ASN A 28 -11.52 35.31 -3.83
C ASN A 28 -10.69 35.51 -5.08
N GLY A 29 -9.50 36.08 -4.92
CA GLY A 29 -8.60 36.41 -6.02
C GLY A 29 -8.22 37.88 -6.02
N SER A 30 -7.09 38.17 -6.66
CA SER A 30 -6.55 39.54 -6.76
C SER A 30 -7.19 40.30 -7.93
N TRP A 31 -7.62 39.57 -8.96
CA TRP A 31 -8.23 40.14 -10.15
C TRP A 31 -9.74 39.90 -10.19
N LEU A 32 -10.49 40.83 -10.79
CA LEU A 32 -11.96 40.81 -10.79
C LEU A 32 -12.52 39.49 -11.35
N PHE A 33 -11.97 38.99 -12.45
CA PHE A 33 -12.43 37.74 -13.07
C PHE A 33 -12.28 36.53 -12.14
N GLU A 34 -11.19 36.44 -11.38
CA GLU A 34 -10.97 35.37 -10.40
C GLU A 34 -12.06 35.40 -9.32
N ARG A 35 -12.44 36.61 -8.88
CA ARG A 35 -13.51 36.80 -7.89
C ARG A 35 -14.86 36.37 -8.43
N PHE A 36 -15.19 36.70 -9.69
CA PHE A 36 -16.40 36.23 -10.35
C PHE A 36 -16.40 34.70 -10.52
N GLN A 37 -15.29 34.13 -11.00
CA GLN A 37 -15.15 32.69 -11.18
C GLN A 37 -15.28 31.93 -9.85
N SER A 38 -14.61 32.42 -8.80
CA SER A 38 -14.70 31.86 -7.45
C SER A 38 -16.13 31.90 -6.91
N THR A 39 -16.91 32.90 -7.27
CA THR A 39 -18.28 33.11 -6.80
C THR A 39 -19.27 32.19 -7.50
N LEU A 40 -19.05 31.93 -8.79
CA LEU A 40 -19.85 31.04 -9.62
C LEU A 40 -19.42 29.56 -9.55
N THR A 41 -18.42 29.25 -8.72
CA THR A 41 -17.92 27.88 -8.51
C THR A 41 -18.23 27.43 -7.09
N LEU A 42 -18.73 26.20 -6.94
CA LEU A 42 -18.90 25.58 -5.63
C LEU A 42 -17.58 25.05 -5.10
N HIS A 43 -17.25 25.36 -3.85
CA HIS A 43 -16.05 24.88 -3.16
C HIS A 43 -16.42 23.87 -2.08
N GLU A 44 -15.85 22.68 -2.17
CA GLU A 44 -16.12 21.56 -1.24
C GLU A 44 -15.59 21.83 0.17
N ASP A 45 -14.50 22.59 0.30
CA ASP A 45 -13.83 22.84 1.57
C ASP A 45 -14.47 23.96 2.43
N ARG A 46 -15.54 24.59 1.93
CA ARG A 46 -16.20 25.74 2.56
C ARG A 46 -17.65 25.46 2.90
N GLY A 47 -18.16 26.17 3.91
CA GLY A 47 -19.56 26.08 4.31
C GLY A 47 -20.51 26.50 3.20
N LEU A 48 -21.75 26.00 3.23
CA LEU A 48 -22.78 26.34 2.22
C LEU A 48 -23.10 27.85 2.22
N ALA A 49 -23.13 28.49 3.39
CA ALA A 49 -23.40 29.92 3.53
C ALA A 49 -22.29 30.82 2.96
N GLU A 50 -21.09 30.29 2.77
CA GLU A 50 -19.94 30.98 2.17
C GLU A 50 -19.94 30.86 0.63
N GLN A 51 -20.87 30.10 0.05
CA GLN A 51 -20.96 29.90 -1.39
C GLN A 51 -21.70 31.07 -2.04
N GLY A 52 -21.05 31.75 -2.98
CA GLY A 52 -21.65 32.86 -3.70
C GLY A 52 -22.90 32.47 -4.49
N LEU A 53 -22.90 31.28 -5.09
CA LEU A 53 -24.05 30.73 -5.82
C LEU A 53 -25.33 30.63 -4.97
N LEU A 54 -25.22 30.36 -3.66
CA LEU A 54 -26.39 30.31 -2.77
C LEU A 54 -27.05 31.68 -2.70
N TRP A 55 -26.24 32.72 -2.46
CA TRP A 55 -26.76 34.08 -2.36
C TRP A 55 -27.28 34.60 -3.71
N ILE A 56 -26.64 34.23 -4.82
CA ILE A 56 -27.15 34.55 -6.16
C ILE A 56 -28.51 33.86 -6.39
N SER A 57 -28.69 32.60 -5.95
CA SER A 57 -29.96 31.88 -6.07
C SER A 57 -31.10 32.44 -5.23
N VAL A 58 -30.81 33.20 -4.18
CA VAL A 58 -31.81 33.90 -3.35
C VAL A 58 -32.05 35.32 -3.86
N LEU A 59 -30.98 36.07 -4.08
CA LEU A 59 -31.05 37.50 -4.38
C LEU A 59 -31.56 37.77 -5.80
N SER A 60 -31.23 36.94 -6.79
CA SER A 60 -31.70 37.20 -8.17
C SER A 60 -33.22 37.08 -8.28
N PRO A 61 -33.87 35.99 -7.80
CA PRO A 61 -35.33 35.91 -7.71
C PRO A 61 -35.98 37.05 -6.91
N PHE A 62 -35.34 37.47 -5.82
CA PHE A 62 -35.81 38.59 -5.01
C PHE A 62 -35.76 39.94 -5.77
N LEU A 63 -34.69 40.22 -6.50
CA LEU A 63 -34.60 41.42 -7.32
C LEU A 63 -35.56 41.38 -8.51
N TYR A 64 -35.81 40.20 -9.10
CA TYR A 64 -36.85 40.05 -10.13
C TYR A 64 -38.24 40.33 -9.56
N PHE A 65 -38.53 39.90 -8.33
CA PHE A 65 -39.79 40.24 -7.66
C PHE A 65 -39.97 41.76 -7.53
N LEU A 66 -38.93 42.50 -7.12
CA LEU A 66 -39.01 43.96 -7.02
C LEU A 66 -39.14 44.63 -8.38
N ALA A 67 -38.36 44.20 -9.38
CA ALA A 67 -38.36 44.79 -10.72
C ALA A 67 -39.70 44.57 -11.44
N LEU A 68 -40.21 43.34 -11.43
CA LEU A 68 -41.51 43.00 -12.02
C LEU A 68 -42.66 43.57 -11.19
N GLY A 69 -42.51 43.60 -9.87
CA GLY A 69 -43.46 44.22 -8.95
C GLY A 69 -43.66 45.70 -9.24
N ALA A 70 -42.59 46.47 -9.43
CA ALA A 70 -42.67 47.89 -9.76
C ALA A 70 -43.52 48.16 -11.03
N ILE A 71 -43.49 47.25 -11.99
CA ILE A 71 -44.32 47.32 -13.21
C ILE A 71 -45.76 46.93 -12.88
N SER A 72 -45.96 45.77 -12.24
CA SER A 72 -47.28 45.24 -11.88
C SER A 72 -48.08 46.14 -10.93
N TRP A 73 -47.41 46.88 -10.06
CA TRP A 73 -48.04 47.74 -9.05
C TRP A 73 -48.26 49.17 -9.53
N SER A 74 -47.79 49.51 -10.74
CA SER A 74 -47.98 50.84 -11.30
C SER A 74 -49.47 51.17 -11.38
N GLY A 75 -49.84 52.38 -10.92
CA GLY A 75 -51.23 52.84 -10.89
C GLY A 75 -52.09 52.27 -9.76
N HIS A 76 -51.54 51.45 -8.86
CA HIS A 76 -52.26 50.90 -7.70
C HIS A 76 -51.83 51.60 -6.40
N SER A 77 -52.71 51.59 -5.39
CA SER A 77 -52.42 52.08 -4.04
C SER A 77 -52.45 50.94 -3.03
N ILE A 78 -51.70 51.09 -1.94
CA ILE A 78 -51.62 50.08 -0.89
C ILE A 78 -52.94 50.04 -0.12
N SER A 79 -53.59 48.88 -0.11
CA SER A 79 -54.80 48.61 0.67
C SER A 79 -54.64 47.30 1.44
N LEU A 80 -54.67 47.36 2.76
CA LEU A 80 -54.54 46.20 3.66
C LEU A 80 -55.89 45.55 4.00
N THR A 81 -56.91 45.77 3.17
CA THR A 81 -58.20 45.10 3.31
C THR A 81 -58.19 43.72 2.63
N SER A 82 -59.17 42.88 2.94
CA SER A 82 -59.34 41.57 2.29
C SER A 82 -59.36 41.67 0.76
N ASP A 83 -60.10 42.63 0.22
CA ASP A 83 -60.17 42.84 -1.23
C ASP A 83 -58.88 43.47 -1.79
N GLY A 84 -58.21 44.33 -1.02
CA GLY A 84 -56.89 44.85 -1.37
C GLY A 84 -55.83 43.74 -1.51
N LEU A 85 -55.82 42.76 -0.61
CA LEU A 85 -54.92 41.61 -0.68
C LEU A 85 -55.24 40.70 -1.87
N LYS A 86 -56.52 40.45 -2.19
CA LYS A 86 -56.91 39.69 -3.39
C LYS A 86 -56.41 40.36 -4.67
N VAL A 87 -56.56 41.68 -4.78
CA VAL A 87 -56.04 42.45 -5.92
C VAL A 87 -54.51 42.35 -5.98
N PHE A 88 -53.82 42.52 -4.85
CA PHE A 88 -52.36 42.38 -4.78
C PHE A 88 -51.89 41.01 -5.29
N PHE A 89 -52.50 39.91 -4.85
CA PHE A 89 -52.14 38.57 -5.32
C PHE A 89 -52.39 38.40 -6.82
N SER A 90 -53.51 38.94 -7.34
CA SER A 90 -53.84 38.87 -8.76
C SER A 90 -52.81 39.61 -9.63
N ILE A 91 -52.48 40.86 -9.29
CA ILE A 91 -51.53 41.66 -10.06
C ILE A 91 -50.07 41.23 -9.87
N SER A 92 -49.76 40.58 -8.74
CA SER A 92 -48.40 40.13 -8.40
C SER A 92 -48.12 38.67 -8.77
N ALA A 93 -48.99 38.01 -9.54
CA ALA A 93 -48.81 36.60 -9.90
C ALA A 93 -47.42 36.32 -10.52
N LEU A 94 -46.99 37.15 -11.46
CA LEU A 94 -45.67 37.03 -12.10
C LEU A 94 -44.50 37.38 -11.15
N PRO A 95 -44.51 38.53 -10.43
CA PRO A 95 -43.51 38.81 -9.39
C PRO A 95 -43.37 37.70 -8.34
N LEU A 96 -44.48 37.21 -7.81
CA LEU A 96 -44.49 36.14 -6.81
C LEU A 96 -44.00 34.82 -7.39
N GLY A 97 -44.33 34.51 -8.64
CA GLY A 97 -43.77 33.40 -9.39
C GLY A 97 -42.25 33.49 -9.50
N ALA A 98 -41.70 34.65 -9.83
CA ALA A 98 -40.26 34.87 -9.84
C ALA A 98 -39.64 34.68 -8.46
N LEU A 99 -40.21 35.27 -7.40
CA LEU A 99 -39.73 35.10 -6.02
C LEU A 99 -39.71 33.63 -5.60
N SER A 100 -40.73 32.86 -6.01
CA SER A 100 -40.86 31.44 -5.66
C SER A 100 -39.66 30.61 -6.13
N LEU A 101 -38.95 31.03 -7.19
CA LEU A 101 -37.74 30.36 -7.68
C LEU A 101 -36.56 30.42 -6.69
N SER A 102 -36.59 31.34 -5.72
CA SER A 102 -35.58 31.41 -4.65
C SER A 102 -35.44 30.08 -3.91
N LEU A 103 -36.57 29.40 -3.65
CA LEU A 103 -36.58 28.13 -2.93
C LEU A 103 -35.95 26.97 -3.74
N PRO A 104 -36.47 26.60 -4.93
CA PRO A 104 -35.92 25.50 -5.71
C PRO A 104 -34.47 25.75 -6.15
N LEU A 105 -34.08 27.00 -6.47
CA LEU A 105 -32.70 27.31 -6.83
C LEU A 105 -31.75 27.16 -5.63
N SER A 106 -32.13 27.64 -4.45
CA SER A 106 -31.30 27.49 -3.24
C SER A 106 -31.17 26.02 -2.83
N VAL A 107 -32.25 25.24 -2.97
CA VAL A 107 -32.23 23.79 -2.74
C VAL A 107 -31.32 23.08 -3.75
N LEU A 108 -31.37 23.46 -5.03
CA LEU A 108 -30.50 22.91 -6.06
C LEU A 108 -29.01 23.18 -5.74
N VAL A 109 -28.66 24.43 -5.40
CA VAL A 109 -27.29 24.79 -5.02
C VAL A 109 -26.82 24.00 -3.79
N SER A 110 -27.68 23.89 -2.77
CA SER A 110 -27.41 23.09 -1.57
C SER A 110 -27.12 21.62 -1.90
N ARG A 111 -27.92 21.01 -2.78
CA ARG A 111 -27.71 19.61 -3.20
C ARG A 111 -26.42 19.42 -3.99
N LEU A 112 -26.14 20.30 -4.94
CA LEU A 112 -24.89 20.24 -5.73
C LEU A 112 -23.66 20.39 -4.84
N HIS A 113 -23.71 21.29 -3.84
CA HIS A 113 -22.64 21.48 -2.87
C HIS A 113 -22.44 20.25 -2.00
N ALA A 114 -23.53 19.69 -1.45
CA ALA A 114 -23.48 18.47 -0.64
C ALA A 114 -22.91 17.27 -1.42
N THR A 115 -23.30 17.09 -2.69
CA THR A 115 -22.74 16.05 -3.57
C THR A 115 -21.23 16.23 -3.77
N LYS A 116 -20.75 17.46 -3.99
CA LYS A 116 -19.33 17.74 -4.14
C LYS A 116 -18.55 17.45 -2.85
N GLN A 117 -19.07 17.87 -1.70
CA GLN A 117 -18.49 17.56 -0.38
C GLN A 117 -18.42 16.05 -0.14
N THR A 118 -19.47 15.33 -0.49
CA THR A 118 -19.53 13.87 -0.34
C THR A 118 -18.48 13.19 -1.22
N ALA A 119 -18.33 13.61 -2.48
CA ALA A 119 -17.30 13.10 -3.39
C ALA A 119 -15.89 13.34 -2.83
N ARG A 120 -15.62 14.53 -2.28
CA ARG A 120 -14.34 14.84 -1.62
C ARG A 120 -14.10 13.96 -0.39
N GLN A 121 -15.12 13.79 0.44
CA GLN A 121 -15.02 12.94 1.64
C GLN A 121 -14.77 11.49 1.28
N ILE A 122 -15.39 10.95 0.22
CA ILE A 122 -15.12 9.61 -0.29
C ILE A 122 -13.65 9.49 -0.69
N LYS A 123 -13.11 10.47 -1.44
CA LYS A 123 -11.71 10.46 -1.87
C LYS A 123 -10.73 10.46 -0.69
N ILE A 124 -10.94 11.35 0.28
CA ILE A 124 -10.10 11.43 1.50
C ILE A 124 -10.19 10.12 2.30
N THR A 125 -11.40 9.59 2.45
CA THR A 125 -11.63 8.32 3.18
C THR A 125 -10.94 7.16 2.47
N GLN A 126 -11.01 7.09 1.14
CA GLN A 126 -10.32 6.06 0.35
C GLN A 126 -8.80 6.16 0.52
N GLN A 127 -8.23 7.36 0.44
CA GLN A 127 -6.79 7.56 0.66
C GLN A 127 -6.35 7.13 2.07
N LYS A 128 -7.13 7.51 3.09
CA LYS A 128 -6.86 7.09 4.47
C LYS A 128 -6.95 5.57 4.62
N ASN A 129 -8.01 4.96 4.10
CA ASN A 129 -8.20 3.52 4.15
C ASN A 129 -7.05 2.78 3.47
N ASN A 130 -6.56 3.27 2.34
CA ASN A 130 -5.42 2.67 1.64
C ASN A 130 -4.16 2.71 2.51
N ILE A 131 -3.83 3.87 3.09
CA ILE A 131 -2.67 4.03 3.99
C ILE A 131 -2.81 3.09 5.20
N ASP A 132 -3.99 3.05 5.81
CA ASP A 132 -4.28 2.20 6.98
C ASP A 132 -4.15 0.70 6.62
N LEU A 133 -4.64 0.28 5.45
CA LEU A 133 -4.51 -1.10 4.96
C LEU A 133 -3.04 -1.48 4.71
N PHE A 134 -2.25 -0.60 4.07
CA PHE A 134 -0.83 -0.85 3.81
C PHE A 134 -0.06 -1.06 5.13
N HIS A 135 -0.23 -0.15 6.09
CA HIS A 135 0.45 -0.23 7.37
C HIS A 135 -0.06 -1.40 8.23
N SER A 136 -1.35 -1.71 8.17
CA SER A 136 -1.94 -2.85 8.87
C SER A 136 -1.40 -4.16 8.34
N HIS A 137 -1.35 -4.35 7.01
CA HIS A 137 -0.74 -5.54 6.40
C HIS A 137 0.72 -5.72 6.85
N ARG A 138 1.51 -4.63 6.83
CA ARG A 138 2.90 -4.68 7.28
C ARG A 138 3.01 -5.05 8.76
N LYS A 139 2.19 -4.44 9.62
CA LYS A 139 2.15 -4.73 11.07
C LYS A 139 1.75 -6.18 11.33
N GLU A 140 0.79 -6.69 10.57
CA GLU A 140 0.30 -8.05 10.72
C GLU A 140 1.39 -9.07 10.37
N LEU A 141 2.23 -8.81 9.36
CA LEU A 141 3.40 -9.66 9.07
C LEU A 141 4.32 -9.80 10.30
N PHE A 142 4.64 -8.69 10.97
CA PHE A 142 5.47 -8.74 12.17
C PHE A 142 4.76 -9.46 13.33
N SER A 143 3.46 -9.23 13.50
CA SER A 143 2.63 -9.89 14.52
C SER A 143 2.57 -11.40 14.31
N TYR A 144 2.28 -11.84 13.08
CA TYR A 144 2.20 -13.24 12.67
C TYR A 144 3.50 -13.99 12.99
N PHE A 145 4.63 -13.45 12.57
CA PHE A 145 5.93 -14.07 12.85
C PHE A 145 6.32 -14.03 14.33
N ALA A 146 5.95 -12.98 15.07
CA ALA A 146 6.22 -12.90 16.51
C ALA A 146 5.45 -13.97 17.32
N GLN A 147 4.30 -14.44 16.82
CA GLN A 147 3.52 -15.51 17.46
C GLN A 147 4.18 -16.89 17.33
N ILE A 148 5.05 -17.09 16.34
CA ILE A 148 5.80 -18.35 16.16
C ILE A 148 6.78 -18.56 17.33
N GLY A 149 7.41 -17.47 17.78
CA GLY A 149 8.40 -17.50 18.85
C GLY A 149 9.72 -18.14 18.44
N GLU A 150 10.42 -18.72 19.42
CA GLU A 150 11.71 -19.39 19.20
C GLU A 150 11.52 -20.89 18.98
N VAL A 151 12.15 -21.41 17.93
CA VAL A 151 12.11 -22.84 17.59
C VAL A 151 13.53 -23.38 17.56
N GLU A 152 13.76 -24.44 18.35
CA GLU A 152 15.04 -25.14 18.38
C GLU A 152 15.12 -26.19 17.27
N TYR A 153 16.16 -26.09 16.44
CA TYR A 153 16.47 -27.01 15.37
C TYR A 153 17.65 -27.90 15.78
N LEU A 154 17.36 -29.18 15.99
CA LEU A 154 18.34 -30.25 16.23
C LEU A 154 19.28 -30.01 17.43
N GLY A 155 18.95 -29.08 18.34
CA GLY A 155 19.79 -28.74 19.50
C GLY A 155 21.01 -27.87 19.17
N CYS A 156 21.15 -27.38 17.94
CA CYS A 156 22.35 -26.64 17.50
C CYS A 156 22.06 -25.23 16.96
N LEU A 157 20.82 -24.95 16.57
CA LEU A 157 20.39 -23.65 16.04
C LEU A 157 19.01 -23.29 16.59
N THR A 158 18.84 -22.07 17.10
CA THR A 158 17.55 -21.56 17.56
C THR A 158 17.07 -20.48 16.59
N GLY A 159 16.00 -20.76 15.84
CA GLY A 159 15.39 -19.78 14.94
C GLY A 159 14.42 -18.87 15.71
N LYS A 160 14.64 -17.56 15.69
CA LYS A 160 13.82 -16.59 16.47
C LYS A 160 12.62 -16.04 15.71
N PHE A 161 12.52 -16.33 14.41
CA PHE A 161 11.45 -15.86 13.51
C PHE A 161 11.21 -14.34 13.55
N LYS A 162 12.23 -13.53 13.87
CA LYS A 162 12.10 -12.07 13.84
C LYS A 162 12.19 -11.56 12.41
N VAL A 163 11.13 -10.91 11.94
CA VAL A 163 11.08 -10.37 10.57
C VAL A 163 12.02 -9.18 10.44
N HIS A 164 12.98 -9.26 9.53
CA HIS A 164 13.78 -8.10 9.17
C HIS A 164 12.92 -7.10 8.36
N PRO A 165 12.94 -5.77 8.64
CA PRO A 165 12.05 -4.82 7.98
C PRO A 165 12.12 -4.77 6.45
N ARG A 166 13.23 -5.24 5.86
CA ARG A 166 13.38 -5.35 4.39
C ARG A 166 12.59 -6.51 3.79
N VAL A 167 12.26 -7.56 4.54
CA VAL A 167 11.47 -8.70 4.04
C VAL A 167 10.14 -8.20 3.49
N HIS A 168 9.41 -7.36 4.24
CA HIS A 168 8.15 -6.78 3.74
C HIS A 168 8.33 -6.05 2.40
N LYS A 169 9.40 -5.25 2.27
CA LYS A 169 9.69 -4.49 1.04
C LYS A 169 10.09 -5.38 -0.15
N VAL A 170 10.73 -6.52 0.09
CA VAL A 170 11.18 -7.44 -0.97
C VAL A 170 10.02 -8.28 -1.49
N PHE A 171 9.23 -8.83 -0.59
CA PHE A 171 8.18 -9.81 -0.91
C PHE A 171 6.81 -9.17 -1.17
N PHE A 172 6.62 -7.91 -0.80
CA PHE A 172 5.39 -7.17 -1.06
C PHE A 172 5.69 -5.82 -1.73
N SER A 173 5.03 -5.56 -2.84
CA SER A 173 5.19 -4.38 -3.69
C SER A 173 3.96 -3.46 -3.60
N GLY A 174 4.15 -2.18 -3.91
CA GLY A 174 3.10 -1.18 -3.88
C GLY A 174 3.40 -0.02 -2.93
N ASN A 175 2.60 1.05 -3.04
CA ASN A 175 2.72 2.23 -2.20
C ASN A 175 1.58 2.29 -1.18
N PRO A 176 1.76 3.05 -0.07
CA PRO A 176 0.67 3.29 0.88
C PRO A 176 -0.60 3.85 0.25
N GLU A 177 -0.47 4.59 -0.86
CA GLU A 177 -1.61 5.16 -1.59
C GLU A 177 -2.47 4.11 -2.30
N ASP A 178 -1.93 2.93 -2.58
CA ASP A 178 -2.58 1.86 -3.34
C ASP A 178 -3.36 0.88 -2.45
N GLY A 179 -3.12 0.90 -1.13
CA GLY A 179 -3.80 0.03 -0.18
C GLY A 179 -3.04 -1.25 0.14
N ILE A 180 -3.68 -2.40 -0.06
CA ILE A 180 -3.08 -3.70 0.25
C ILE A 180 -1.91 -3.95 -0.72
N PRO A 181 -0.70 -4.23 -0.21
CA PRO A 181 0.45 -4.56 -1.05
C PRO A 181 0.21 -5.79 -1.94
N LEU A 182 0.77 -5.77 -3.15
CA LEU A 182 0.77 -6.90 -4.05
C LEU A 182 1.93 -7.84 -3.73
N VAL A 183 1.67 -9.15 -3.78
CA VAL A 183 2.70 -10.16 -3.58
C VAL A 183 3.70 -10.14 -4.74
N ASN A 184 4.99 -10.03 -4.42
CA ASN A 184 6.06 -10.08 -5.41
C ASN A 184 6.40 -11.53 -5.77
N GLN A 185 5.67 -12.08 -6.75
CA GLN A 185 5.80 -13.48 -7.15
C GLN A 185 7.24 -13.88 -7.53
N GLU A 186 7.97 -13.01 -8.24
CA GLU A 186 9.36 -13.28 -8.65
C GLU A 186 10.28 -13.49 -7.44
N ALA A 187 10.11 -12.69 -6.38
CA ALA A 187 10.90 -12.83 -5.16
C ALA A 187 10.62 -14.17 -4.46
N PHE A 188 9.37 -14.64 -4.44
CA PHE A 188 9.03 -15.94 -3.87
C PHE A 188 9.61 -17.10 -4.69
N GLU A 189 9.44 -17.06 -6.02
CA GLU A 189 9.97 -18.09 -6.93
C GLU A 189 11.50 -18.18 -6.86
N ASP A 190 12.17 -17.05 -6.66
CA ASP A 190 13.62 -17.01 -6.47
C ASP A 190 14.08 -17.77 -5.22
N ILE A 191 13.37 -17.60 -4.09
CA ILE A 191 13.64 -18.36 -2.87
C ILE A 191 13.32 -19.83 -3.04
N GLU A 192 12.21 -20.18 -3.71
CA GLU A 192 11.83 -21.57 -3.98
C GLU A 192 12.91 -22.32 -4.80
N ARG A 193 13.48 -21.66 -5.82
CA ARG A 193 14.60 -22.20 -6.60
C ARG A 193 15.85 -22.40 -5.75
N GLU A 194 16.18 -21.43 -4.90
CA GLU A 194 17.35 -21.52 -4.02
C GLU A 194 17.18 -22.61 -2.94
N LEU A 195 16.00 -22.73 -2.32
CA LEU A 195 15.70 -23.81 -1.39
C LEU A 195 15.76 -25.18 -2.06
N SER A 196 15.20 -25.31 -3.27
CA SER A 196 15.28 -26.54 -4.05
C SER A 196 16.72 -26.92 -4.40
N SER A 197 17.54 -25.92 -4.76
CA SER A 197 18.97 -26.11 -5.02
C SER A 197 19.72 -26.53 -3.77
N ALA A 198 19.49 -25.86 -2.64
CA ALA A 198 20.11 -26.18 -1.35
C ALA A 198 19.75 -27.61 -0.91
N ARG A 199 18.49 -28.03 -1.10
CA ARG A 199 18.03 -29.40 -0.81
C ARG A 199 18.79 -30.44 -1.61
N TRP A 200 18.91 -30.24 -2.92
CA TRP A 200 19.61 -31.16 -3.81
C TRP A 200 21.11 -31.23 -3.49
N GLN A 201 21.74 -30.08 -3.22
CA GLN A 201 23.15 -30.00 -2.85
C GLN A 201 23.41 -30.70 -1.51
N LEU A 202 22.54 -30.51 -0.52
CA LEU A 202 22.63 -31.17 0.78
C LEU A 202 22.45 -32.69 0.68
N ASP A 203 21.50 -33.14 -0.14
CA ASP A 203 21.29 -34.56 -0.44
C ASP A 203 22.56 -35.19 -1.04
N ALA A 204 23.13 -34.55 -2.06
CA ALA A 204 24.34 -35.01 -2.74
C ALA A 204 25.54 -35.13 -1.78
N VAL A 205 25.67 -34.19 -0.85
CA VAL A 205 26.73 -34.19 0.18
C VAL A 205 26.49 -35.30 1.20
N ILE A 206 25.30 -35.42 1.78
CA ILE A 206 25.00 -36.40 2.84
C ILE A 206 25.07 -37.84 2.31
N ARG A 207 24.60 -38.07 1.09
CA ARG A 207 24.68 -39.39 0.44
C ARG A 207 26.07 -39.70 -0.12
N ASP A 208 26.94 -38.69 -0.23
CA ASP A 208 28.28 -38.78 -0.84
C ASP A 208 28.21 -39.37 -2.26
N VAL A 209 27.27 -38.88 -3.09
CA VAL A 209 26.96 -39.46 -4.41
C VAL A 209 28.17 -39.45 -5.34
N ASN A 210 28.98 -38.39 -5.27
CA ASN A 210 30.25 -38.28 -5.99
C ASN A 210 31.35 -37.76 -5.06
N PRO A 211 32.13 -38.66 -4.42
CA PRO A 211 33.14 -38.30 -3.43
C PRO A 211 34.17 -37.27 -3.92
N ARG A 212 34.50 -37.27 -5.23
CA ARG A 212 35.46 -36.33 -5.81
C ARG A 212 34.93 -34.89 -5.86
N SER A 213 33.61 -34.73 -5.87
CA SER A 213 32.94 -33.44 -5.99
C SER A 213 32.23 -33.02 -4.70
N THR A 214 32.12 -33.91 -3.69
CA THR A 214 31.45 -33.66 -2.41
C THR A 214 31.98 -32.41 -1.71
N TYR A 215 33.31 -32.20 -1.70
CA TYR A 215 33.93 -31.00 -1.13
C TYR A 215 33.39 -29.71 -1.79
N SER A 216 33.42 -29.65 -3.13
CA SER A 216 32.93 -28.48 -3.87
C SER A 216 31.42 -28.32 -3.76
N PHE A 217 30.65 -29.42 -3.75
CA PHE A 217 29.20 -29.37 -3.51
C PHE A 217 28.85 -28.83 -2.13
N TYR A 218 29.63 -29.17 -1.11
CA TYR A 218 29.42 -28.65 0.23
C TYR A 218 29.79 -27.16 0.32
N ILE A 219 31.03 -26.80 0.01
CA ILE A 219 31.54 -25.44 0.23
C ILE A 219 30.99 -24.45 -0.81
N ALA A 220 31.26 -24.69 -2.09
CA ALA A 220 30.96 -23.73 -3.15
C ALA A 220 29.47 -23.61 -3.43
N ASN A 221 28.72 -24.71 -3.30
CA ASN A 221 27.31 -24.76 -3.67
C ASN A 221 26.39 -24.64 -2.45
N PHE A 222 26.39 -25.62 -1.54
CA PHE A 222 25.45 -25.66 -0.41
C PHE A 222 25.67 -24.48 0.54
N CYS A 223 26.90 -24.28 1.04
CA CYS A 223 27.16 -23.24 2.02
C CYS A 223 26.88 -21.84 1.47
N SER A 224 27.36 -21.54 0.26
CA SER A 224 27.07 -20.29 -0.44
C SER A 224 25.57 -20.05 -0.64
N THR A 225 24.80 -21.11 -0.95
CA THR A 225 23.35 -20.99 -1.17
C THR A 225 22.61 -20.72 0.13
N ILE A 226 22.97 -21.39 1.24
CA ILE A 226 22.37 -21.14 2.55
C ILE A 226 22.65 -19.71 3.05
N TYR A 227 23.88 -19.21 2.90
CA TYR A 227 24.17 -17.82 3.29
C TYR A 227 23.38 -16.82 2.43
N ARG A 228 23.30 -17.03 1.12
CA ARG A 228 22.50 -16.18 0.23
C ARG A 228 21.01 -16.20 0.60
N LEU A 229 20.45 -17.39 0.84
CA LEU A 229 19.07 -17.56 1.32
C LEU A 229 18.83 -16.81 2.63
N SER A 230 19.72 -16.99 3.61
CA SER A 230 19.60 -16.35 4.92
C SER A 230 19.66 -14.83 4.84
N GLN A 231 20.47 -14.26 3.93
CA GLN A 231 20.52 -12.82 3.72
C GLN A 231 19.25 -12.29 3.05
N LYS A 232 18.71 -13.01 2.05
CA LYS A 232 17.46 -12.64 1.37
C LYS A 232 16.25 -12.70 2.32
N LEU A 233 16.20 -13.72 3.17
CA LEU A 233 15.14 -13.92 4.16
C LEU A 233 15.36 -13.11 5.46
N GLY A 234 16.55 -12.56 5.67
CA GLY A 234 16.88 -11.75 6.85
C GLY A 234 17.02 -12.57 8.13
N LEU A 235 17.71 -13.72 8.06
CA LEU A 235 17.92 -14.70 9.14
C LEU A 235 19.31 -14.55 9.81
N PRO A 236 19.51 -13.61 10.75
CA PRO A 236 20.81 -13.38 11.39
C PRO A 236 21.33 -14.60 12.18
N GLU A 237 20.44 -15.49 12.61
CA GLU A 237 20.80 -16.74 13.27
C GLU A 237 21.70 -17.62 12.37
N ILE A 238 21.58 -17.48 11.05
CA ILE A 238 22.44 -18.18 10.09
C ILE A 238 23.66 -17.31 9.71
N TYR A 239 23.45 -16.09 9.19
CA TYR A 239 24.57 -15.29 8.64
C TYR A 239 25.39 -14.53 9.68
N VAL A 240 24.99 -14.54 10.96
CA VAL A 240 25.76 -13.99 12.08
C VAL A 240 26.09 -15.10 13.08
N GLU A 241 25.08 -15.68 13.74
CA GLU A 241 25.32 -16.57 14.89
C GLU A 241 25.95 -17.90 14.47
N LEU A 242 25.44 -18.56 13.44
CA LEU A 242 26.04 -19.79 12.90
C LEU A 242 27.35 -19.50 12.16
N ALA A 243 27.47 -18.32 11.53
CA ALA A 243 28.69 -17.88 10.86
C ALA A 243 29.90 -17.80 11.80
N GLU A 244 29.71 -17.37 13.06
CA GLU A 244 30.77 -17.34 14.08
C GLU A 244 31.34 -18.74 14.41
N LYS A 245 30.52 -19.79 14.29
CA LYS A 245 30.94 -21.19 14.51
C LYS A 245 31.55 -21.83 13.27
N SER A 246 31.44 -21.17 12.12
CA SER A 246 31.80 -21.71 10.82
C SER A 246 33.28 -21.49 10.51
N THR A 247 33.79 -22.20 9.50
CA THR A 247 35.20 -22.15 9.10
C THR A 247 35.32 -21.43 7.76
N LEU A 248 36.23 -20.47 7.69
CA LEU A 248 36.52 -19.73 6.45
C LEU A 248 37.55 -20.50 5.62
N VAL A 249 37.15 -21.01 4.46
CA VAL A 249 37.92 -21.96 3.66
C VAL A 249 38.38 -21.32 2.34
N PRO A 250 39.70 -21.33 2.04
CA PRO A 250 40.18 -20.88 0.74
C PRO A 250 39.72 -21.85 -0.36
N THR A 251 39.03 -21.32 -1.37
CA THR A 251 38.44 -22.10 -2.45
C THR A 251 38.86 -21.54 -3.80
N LYS A 252 39.44 -22.41 -4.63
CA LYS A 252 39.72 -22.11 -6.04
C LYS A 252 38.47 -22.35 -6.87
N LEU A 253 37.88 -21.28 -7.37
CA LEU A 253 36.82 -21.34 -8.37
C LEU A 253 37.47 -21.23 -9.75
N ASP A 254 37.08 -22.11 -10.69
CA ASP A 254 37.66 -22.17 -12.04
C ASP A 254 37.80 -20.77 -12.67
N GLY A 255 39.05 -20.34 -12.86
CA GLY A 255 39.41 -19.09 -13.54
C GLY A 255 39.29 -17.79 -12.74
N LYS A 256 39.08 -17.84 -11.41
CA LYS A 256 39.07 -16.65 -10.53
C LYS A 256 40.17 -16.70 -9.47
N GLU A 257 40.51 -15.54 -8.91
CA GLU A 257 41.38 -15.42 -7.73
C GLU A 257 40.85 -16.29 -6.58
N ASP A 258 41.73 -16.69 -5.66
CA ASP A 258 41.37 -17.48 -4.49
C ASP A 258 40.27 -16.76 -3.69
N VAL A 259 39.07 -17.36 -3.62
CA VAL A 259 37.93 -16.82 -2.88
C VAL A 259 37.81 -17.55 -1.55
N GLU A 260 37.61 -16.80 -0.48
CA GLU A 260 37.33 -17.38 0.83
C GLU A 260 35.82 -17.59 0.99
N LEU A 261 35.42 -18.84 1.23
CA LEU A 261 34.02 -19.22 1.43
C LEU A 261 33.82 -19.77 2.82
N LEU A 262 32.71 -19.39 3.46
CA LEU A 262 32.38 -19.81 4.81
C LEU A 262 31.58 -21.11 4.78
N THR A 263 31.92 -22.07 5.64
CA THR A 263 31.09 -23.28 5.83
C THR A 263 29.78 -22.95 6.53
N VAL A 264 28.79 -23.85 6.52
CA VAL A 264 27.58 -23.71 7.34
C VAL A 264 27.73 -24.63 8.55
N GLY A 265 28.27 -24.06 9.64
CA GLY A 265 28.69 -24.82 10.81
C GLY A 265 29.88 -25.75 10.52
N LYS A 266 30.04 -26.76 11.36
CA LYS A 266 31.07 -27.81 11.24
C LYS A 266 30.49 -29.22 11.20
N THR A 267 29.19 -29.34 11.44
CA THR A 267 28.50 -30.63 11.59
C THR A 267 27.36 -30.79 10.60
N THR A 268 27.00 -32.03 10.30
CA THR A 268 25.83 -32.33 9.46
C THR A 268 24.54 -31.80 10.10
N ASP A 269 24.44 -31.82 11.42
CA ASP A 269 23.27 -31.32 12.15
C ASP A 269 23.09 -29.81 11.98
N GLU A 270 24.16 -29.01 12.03
CA GLU A 270 24.11 -27.56 11.79
C GLU A 270 23.71 -27.21 10.36
N ALA A 271 24.24 -27.93 9.37
CA ALA A 271 23.88 -27.76 7.96
C ALA A 271 22.38 -28.05 7.73
N VAL A 272 21.88 -29.17 8.25
CA VAL A 272 20.46 -29.54 8.14
C VAL A 272 19.58 -28.56 8.93
N ALA A 273 20.01 -28.12 10.11
CA ALA A 273 19.27 -27.15 10.91
C ALA A 273 19.12 -25.81 10.18
N ALA A 274 20.19 -25.28 9.57
CA ALA A 274 20.15 -24.04 8.80
C ALA A 274 19.19 -24.14 7.60
N TYR A 275 19.23 -25.25 6.87
CA TYR A 275 18.29 -25.51 5.76
C TYR A 275 16.83 -25.57 6.25
N ARG A 276 16.56 -26.34 7.31
CA ARG A 276 15.20 -26.47 7.88
C ARG A 276 14.67 -25.16 8.41
N TYR A 277 15.52 -24.34 9.02
CA TYR A 277 15.13 -23.03 9.51
C TYR A 277 14.76 -22.10 8.34
N ALA A 278 15.62 -21.99 7.32
CA ALA A 278 15.34 -21.18 6.14
C ALA A 278 14.05 -21.61 5.42
N LYS A 279 13.85 -22.93 5.24
CA LYS A 279 12.62 -23.50 4.67
C LYS A 279 11.40 -23.16 5.53
N GLY A 280 11.47 -23.39 6.84
CA GLY A 280 10.37 -23.11 7.76
C GLY A 280 9.98 -21.64 7.79
N TYR A 281 10.96 -20.73 7.80
CA TYR A 281 10.70 -19.30 7.69
C TYR A 281 10.01 -18.93 6.39
N PHE A 282 10.48 -19.48 5.27
CA PHE A 282 9.88 -19.22 3.95
C PHE A 282 8.44 -19.76 3.85
N HIS A 283 8.15 -20.94 4.41
CA HIS A 283 6.80 -21.49 4.44
C HIS A 283 5.83 -20.57 5.21
N ASN A 284 6.22 -20.09 6.39
CA ASN A 284 5.42 -19.11 7.14
C ASN A 284 5.19 -17.82 6.33
N LEU A 285 6.17 -17.41 5.52
CA LEU A 285 6.03 -16.26 4.64
C LEU A 285 5.04 -16.52 3.49
N CYS A 286 5.04 -17.73 2.93
CA CYS A 286 4.05 -18.17 1.93
C CYS A 286 2.64 -18.21 2.53
N ASP A 287 2.48 -18.80 3.73
CA ASP A 287 1.20 -18.87 4.44
C ASP A 287 0.63 -17.48 4.70
N PHE A 288 1.46 -16.55 5.18
CA PHE A 288 1.05 -15.15 5.35
C PHE A 288 0.67 -14.47 4.02
N ALA A 289 1.39 -14.78 2.93
CA ALA A 289 1.09 -14.26 1.60
C ALA A 289 -0.11 -14.94 0.92
N GLY A 290 -0.72 -15.96 1.54
CA GLY A 290 -1.78 -16.75 0.93
C GLY A 290 -1.32 -17.56 -0.28
N ARG A 291 -0.03 -17.92 -0.34
CA ARG A 291 0.57 -18.75 -1.38
C ARG A 291 0.79 -20.16 -0.87
N GLU A 292 0.53 -21.15 -1.72
CA GLU A 292 1.08 -22.48 -1.53
C GLU A 292 2.51 -22.50 -2.11
N PRO A 293 3.53 -22.91 -1.35
CA PRO A 293 4.88 -23.05 -1.88
C PRO A 293 4.90 -24.11 -2.99
N ASP A 294 5.67 -23.86 -4.05
CA ASP A 294 5.85 -24.82 -5.16
C ASP A 294 6.69 -26.03 -4.72
N HIS A 295 6.07 -26.90 -3.93
CA HIS A 295 6.66 -28.13 -3.46
C HIS A 295 5.64 -29.25 -3.62
N LYS A 296 5.78 -30.01 -4.71
CA LYS A 296 5.43 -31.43 -4.65
C LYS A 296 6.33 -32.06 -3.59
N GLU A 297 5.76 -32.53 -2.49
CA GLU A 297 6.48 -33.35 -1.52
C GLU A 297 7.12 -34.53 -2.27
N ASN A 298 8.42 -34.44 -2.55
CA ASN A 298 9.15 -35.54 -3.12
C ASN A 298 9.57 -36.43 -1.94
N GLU A 299 8.94 -37.59 -1.82
CA GLU A 299 9.21 -38.62 -0.81
C GLU A 299 10.72 -38.90 -0.64
N GLU A 300 11.49 -38.76 -1.71
CA GLU A 300 12.94 -38.96 -1.71
C GLU A 300 13.69 -38.06 -0.71
N PHE A 301 13.22 -36.83 -0.47
CA PHE A 301 13.91 -35.86 0.38
C PHE A 301 13.32 -35.73 1.79
N LYS A 302 12.24 -36.46 2.13
CA LYS A 302 11.60 -36.35 3.46
C LYS A 302 12.56 -36.61 4.62
N TYR A 303 13.60 -37.42 4.41
CA TYR A 303 14.61 -37.74 5.41
C TYR A 303 15.49 -36.54 5.81
N LEU A 304 15.64 -35.54 4.91
CA LEU A 304 16.32 -34.26 5.17
C LEU A 304 15.38 -33.26 5.84
N GLU A 305 14.11 -33.30 5.47
CA GLU A 305 13.13 -32.30 5.88
C GLU A 305 12.55 -32.57 7.27
N MET A 306 12.48 -33.84 7.70
CA MET A 306 11.89 -34.24 8.98
C MET A 306 12.72 -35.29 9.73
N GLY A 307 12.64 -35.25 11.06
CA GLY A 307 13.26 -36.24 11.95
C GLY A 307 14.79 -36.25 11.89
N GLY A 308 15.40 -37.38 12.28
CA GLY A 308 16.85 -37.56 12.35
C GLY A 308 17.43 -38.59 11.36
N LYS A 309 16.64 -39.05 10.38
CA LYS A 309 17.03 -40.14 9.45
C LYS A 309 18.29 -39.83 8.64
N PHE A 310 18.56 -38.56 8.35
CA PHE A 310 19.79 -38.14 7.68
C PHE A 310 21.08 -38.55 8.42
N ARG A 311 21.02 -38.71 9.76
CA ARG A 311 22.17 -39.15 10.58
C ARG A 311 22.57 -40.61 10.34
N THR A 312 21.69 -41.43 9.78
CA THR A 312 21.91 -42.86 9.56
C THR A 312 22.12 -43.22 8.09
N VAL A 313 22.20 -42.23 7.19
CA VAL A 313 22.41 -42.46 5.74
C VAL A 313 23.81 -43.01 5.45
N LYS A 314 24.80 -42.60 6.24
CA LYS A 314 26.18 -43.10 6.21
C LYS A 314 26.65 -43.34 7.64
N GLU A 315 27.47 -44.37 7.85
CA GLU A 315 28.08 -44.65 9.15
C GLU A 315 29.01 -43.52 9.60
N GLN A 316 29.82 -43.00 8.67
CA GLN A 316 30.63 -41.81 8.89
C GLN A 316 29.90 -40.59 8.33
N LYS A 317 29.70 -39.57 9.17
CA LYS A 317 29.06 -38.33 8.73
C LYS A 317 30.00 -37.55 7.80
N VAL A 318 29.48 -37.21 6.62
CA VAL A 318 30.29 -36.71 5.51
C VAL A 318 30.84 -35.31 5.78
N ILE A 319 30.05 -34.40 6.35
CA ILE A 319 30.48 -33.02 6.63
C ILE A 319 31.59 -33.01 7.67
N GLU A 320 31.44 -33.77 8.74
CA GLU A 320 32.47 -33.92 9.78
C GLU A 320 33.77 -34.50 9.19
N ARG A 321 33.66 -35.52 8.32
CA ARG A 321 34.82 -36.05 7.56
C ARG A 321 35.50 -34.97 6.72
N LEU A 322 34.72 -34.13 6.03
CA LEU A 322 35.25 -33.01 5.23
C LEU A 322 36.00 -32.01 6.10
N HIS A 323 35.49 -31.72 7.31
CA HIS A 323 36.15 -30.84 8.27
C HIS A 323 37.47 -31.41 8.80
N ASP A 324 37.50 -32.71 9.11
CA ASP A 324 38.68 -33.36 9.67
C ASP A 324 39.81 -33.60 8.64
N ASN A 325 39.46 -33.70 7.34
CA ASN A 325 40.40 -34.01 6.27
C ASN A 325 40.57 -32.84 5.27
N GLU A 326 39.68 -32.73 4.28
CA GLU A 326 39.86 -31.85 3.12
C GLU A 326 39.90 -30.35 3.49
N ILE A 327 39.02 -29.90 4.39
CA ILE A 327 38.99 -28.51 4.85
C ILE A 327 40.22 -28.19 5.69
N LYS A 328 40.63 -29.10 6.58
CA LYS A 328 41.83 -28.93 7.39
C LYS A 328 43.09 -28.80 6.50
N GLN A 329 43.21 -29.66 5.50
CA GLN A 329 44.31 -29.59 4.52
C GLN A 329 44.29 -28.27 3.73
N ALA A 330 43.10 -27.80 3.30
CA ALA A 330 42.96 -26.53 2.61
C ALA A 330 43.45 -25.34 3.47
N LEU A 331 43.13 -25.33 4.77
CA LEU A 331 43.60 -24.31 5.70
C LEU A 331 45.12 -24.37 5.92
N GLU A 332 45.67 -25.57 6.08
CA GLU A 332 47.11 -25.78 6.26
C GLU A 332 47.90 -25.36 5.01
N SER A 333 47.36 -25.59 3.80
CA SER A 333 48.01 -25.17 2.56
C SER A 333 48.13 -23.65 2.34
N LYS A 334 47.38 -22.87 3.13
CA LYS A 334 47.37 -21.40 3.09
C LYS A 334 48.24 -20.77 4.18
N ALA A 335 48.49 -21.48 5.28
CA ALA A 335 49.28 -21.02 6.42
C ALA A 335 50.79 -21.01 6.12
#